data_AF-A0ABD1QNC8-F1
#
_entry.id   AF-A0ABD1QNC8-F1
#
_cell.length_a   1.000
_cell.length_b   1.000
_cell.length_c   1.000
_cell.angle_alpha   90.00
_cell.angle_beta   90.00
_cell.angle_gamma   90.00
#
_symmetry.space_group_name_H-M   'P 1'
#
loop_
_entity.id
_entity.type
_entity.pdbx_description
1 polymer ?
#
loop_
_entity_poly.entity_id
_entity_poly.type
_entity_poly.pdbx_seq_one_letter_code
_entity_poly.pdbx_strand_id
1 'polypeptide(L)'
;MAYSLGANTTSLAVNAVQNSMIATKPCNQTVIRRSGNYRPPMWEFAYIQSLNSEYTGGRSVTRDSELKMQVKMMLDEAVEPLDQLELIDDLQRLGISYHFQDEIKQILTIINKKYSENHEPEIKDLYATALEFRLLRQHGFNVSQEIFDCFKNEKGDFNPSLCNDIKGMLQLYEASFLSTEGETTLEMAREFTMKHLDDHQSFDQYSALLVHHALELPLHWTIPRAEARWFIDVYGERPDMNPILLEFAKLDFNIVQAIYQQELKDVSRYI
;
A
#
# COMPACT_ATOMS: atom_id res chain seq x y z
N MET A 1 -78.84 -66.90 40.96
CA MET A 1 -78.60 -65.48 40.59
C MET A 1 -77.09 -65.33 40.48
N ALA A 2 -76.51 -65.42 39.28
CA ALA A 2 -76.37 -64.36 38.26
C ALA A 2 -75.02 -63.62 38.40
N TYR A 3 -74.09 -63.92 37.47
CA TYR A 3 -72.92 -63.15 36.96
C TYR A 3 -71.81 -62.74 37.97
N SER A 4 -70.50 -62.63 37.67
CA SER A 4 -69.75 -62.41 36.42
C SER A 4 -68.24 -62.68 36.58
N LEU A 5 -67.60 -63.15 35.50
CA LEU A 5 -66.29 -62.76 34.89
C LEU A 5 -65.06 -62.68 35.81
N GLY A 6 -64.02 -63.50 35.68
CA GLY A 6 -63.12 -63.71 34.52
C GLY A 6 -61.69 -63.30 34.97
N ALA A 7 -60.55 -63.85 34.56
CA ALA A 7 -60.18 -64.98 33.71
C ALA A 7 -58.85 -65.53 34.26
N ASN A 8 -58.63 -66.84 34.13
CA ASN A 8 -57.36 -67.51 34.42
C ASN A 8 -56.34 -67.20 33.32
N THR A 9 -55.12 -66.85 33.69
CA THR A 9 -53.95 -67.07 32.82
C THR A 9 -52.80 -67.69 33.62
N THR A 10 -52.47 -68.88 33.16
CA THR A 10 -51.48 -69.83 33.64
C THR A 10 -50.04 -69.34 33.53
N SER A 11 -49.28 -69.63 34.56
CA SER A 11 -47.82 -69.56 34.67
C SER A 11 -47.13 -70.28 33.50
N LEU A 12 -46.23 -69.56 32.82
CA LEU A 12 -45.21 -70.13 31.94
C LEU A 12 -43.85 -69.67 32.44
N ALA A 13 -43.01 -70.65 32.77
CA ALA A 13 -41.63 -70.47 33.19
C ALA A 13 -40.82 -69.75 32.11
N VAL A 14 -40.11 -68.69 32.50
CA VAL A 14 -39.09 -68.04 31.66
C VAL A 14 -37.73 -68.46 32.21
N ASN A 15 -37.08 -69.36 31.50
CA ASN A 15 -35.67 -69.68 31.68
C ASN A 15 -34.83 -68.43 31.38
N ALA A 16 -33.97 -68.05 32.32
CA ALA A 16 -33.02 -66.97 32.16
C ALA A 16 -32.02 -67.31 31.04
N VAL A 17 -32.07 -66.56 29.94
CA VAL A 17 -30.98 -66.52 28.95
C VAL A 17 -30.02 -65.42 29.41
N GLN A 18 -28.80 -65.85 29.77
CA GLN A 18 -27.67 -64.96 30.04
C GLN A 18 -27.26 -64.24 28.75
N ASN A 19 -27.72 -62.99 28.58
CA ASN A 19 -27.11 -62.09 27.61
C ASN A 19 -25.86 -61.47 28.24
N SER A 20 -24.68 -61.93 27.83
CA SER A 20 -23.44 -61.22 28.14
C SER A 20 -23.42 -59.92 27.36
N MET A 21 -23.56 -58.79 28.06
CA MET A 21 -23.24 -57.49 27.48
C MET A 21 -21.71 -57.44 27.35
N ILE A 22 -21.21 -57.54 26.13
CA ILE A 22 -19.82 -57.18 25.83
C ILE A 22 -19.73 -55.68 26.06
N ALA A 23 -19.21 -55.30 27.23
CA ALA A 23 -18.78 -53.93 27.47
C ALA A 23 -17.63 -53.63 26.49
N THR A 24 -17.93 -52.92 25.42
CA THR A 24 -16.90 -52.26 24.60
C THR A 24 -16.13 -51.32 25.51
N LYS A 25 -14.89 -51.71 25.84
CA LYS A 25 -13.94 -50.83 26.52
C LYS A 25 -13.89 -49.50 25.75
N PRO A 26 -14.05 -48.34 26.39
CA PRO A 26 -13.80 -47.08 25.71
C PRO A 26 -12.35 -47.14 25.24
N CYS A 27 -12.16 -47.04 23.93
CA CYS A 27 -10.84 -46.99 23.34
C CYS A 27 -10.25 -45.64 23.76
N ASN A 28 -9.50 -45.61 24.86
CA ASN A 28 -8.62 -44.49 25.21
C ASN A 28 -7.45 -44.46 24.21
N GLN A 29 -7.75 -44.21 22.94
CA GLN A 29 -6.76 -43.77 21.97
C GLN A 29 -6.47 -42.31 22.30
N THR A 30 -5.39 -42.08 23.04
CA THR A 30 -4.80 -40.75 23.16
C THR A 30 -4.46 -40.29 21.76
N VAL A 31 -5.28 -39.42 21.17
CA VAL A 31 -4.99 -38.86 19.85
C VAL A 31 -3.81 -37.91 20.02
N ILE A 32 -2.60 -38.39 19.73
CA ILE A 32 -1.38 -37.57 19.73
C ILE A 32 -1.48 -36.64 18.51
N ARG A 33 -1.94 -35.40 18.75
CA ARG A 33 -1.98 -34.35 17.73
C ARG A 33 -0.59 -33.70 17.63
N ARG A 34 -0.13 -33.47 16.41
CA ARG A 34 1.07 -32.66 16.14
C ARG A 34 0.76 -31.19 16.44
N SER A 35 1.71 -30.48 17.06
CA SER A 35 1.65 -29.02 17.26
C SER A 35 2.47 -28.31 16.19
N GLY A 36 2.00 -27.14 15.76
CA GLY A 36 2.75 -26.27 14.84
C GLY A 36 3.88 -25.48 15.52
N ASN A 37 3.98 -25.53 16.86
CA ASN A 37 4.95 -24.76 17.65
C ASN A 37 4.91 -23.23 17.37
N TYR A 38 3.71 -22.70 17.10
CA TYR A 38 3.51 -21.28 16.90
C TYR A 38 3.82 -20.48 18.17
N ARG A 39 4.40 -19.30 17.98
CA ARG A 39 4.64 -18.35 19.07
C ARG A 39 3.34 -17.62 19.43
N PRO A 40 3.21 -17.16 20.69
CA PRO A 40 2.10 -16.29 21.07
C PRO A 40 2.16 -14.95 20.31
N PRO A 41 1.05 -14.19 20.28
CA PRO A 41 1.03 -12.84 19.73
C PRO A 41 2.10 -11.94 20.34
N MET A 42 2.64 -11.03 19.54
CA MET A 42 3.64 -10.06 20.00
C MET A 42 3.05 -9.04 20.98
N TRP A 43 1.75 -8.74 20.86
CA TRP A 43 1.04 -7.79 21.70
C TRP A 43 0.02 -8.48 22.59
N GLU A 44 0.04 -8.15 23.87
CA GLU A 44 -0.95 -8.63 24.82
C GLU A 44 -2.28 -7.88 24.67
N PHE A 45 -3.39 -8.56 24.96
CA PHE A 45 -4.73 -7.95 24.93
C PHE A 45 -4.83 -6.70 25.80
N ALA A 46 -4.27 -6.75 27.02
CA ALA A 46 -4.28 -5.62 27.95
C ALA A 46 -3.54 -4.40 27.37
N TYR A 47 -2.41 -4.64 26.67
CA TYR A 47 -1.69 -3.58 25.98
C TYR A 47 -2.55 -2.93 24.88
N ILE A 48 -3.18 -3.74 24.01
CA ILE A 48 -4.05 -3.23 22.94
C ILE A 48 -5.20 -2.40 23.52
N GLN A 49 -5.88 -2.89 24.57
CA GLN A 49 -6.98 -2.16 25.20
C GLN A 49 -6.52 -0.87 25.89
N SER A 50 -5.27 -0.80 26.35
CA SER A 50 -4.70 0.38 27.02
C SER A 50 -4.26 1.50 26.06
N LEU A 51 -4.17 1.23 24.75
CA LEU A 51 -3.75 2.23 23.77
C LEU A 51 -4.60 3.49 23.89
N ASN A 52 -4.00 4.67 23.79
CA ASN A 52 -4.73 5.93 23.80
C ASN A 52 -4.04 6.92 22.87
N SER A 53 -4.83 7.73 22.17
CA SER A 53 -4.32 8.71 21.22
C SER A 53 -4.91 10.08 21.49
N GLU A 54 -4.03 11.07 21.60
CA GLU A 54 -4.39 12.48 21.75
C GLU A 54 -4.94 13.11 20.47
N TYR A 55 -4.79 12.42 19.33
CA TYR A 55 -5.18 12.90 18.00
C TYR A 55 -6.68 12.75 17.68
N THR A 56 -7.46 12.26 18.65
CA THR A 56 -8.93 12.21 18.58
C THR A 56 -9.61 13.52 19.00
N GLY A 57 -8.84 14.51 19.49
CA GLY A 57 -9.36 15.78 20.01
C GLY A 57 -9.68 16.82 18.93
N GLY A 58 -10.61 17.72 19.24
CA GLY A 58 -11.07 18.75 18.31
C GLY A 58 -9.97 19.70 17.79
N ARG A 59 -8.92 19.97 18.58
CA ARG A 59 -7.79 20.82 18.14
C ARG A 59 -7.06 20.24 16.92
N SER A 60 -6.84 18.93 16.90
CA SER A 60 -6.18 18.25 15.79
C SER A 60 -7.03 18.32 14.52
N VAL A 61 -8.35 18.13 14.65
CA VAL A 61 -9.31 18.23 13.53
C VAL A 61 -9.37 19.65 12.95
N THR A 62 -9.37 20.68 13.81
CA THR A 62 -9.33 22.07 13.34
C THR A 62 -8.05 22.34 12.55
N ARG A 63 -6.88 21.94 13.08
CA ARG A 63 -5.60 22.16 12.41
C ARG A 63 -5.47 21.38 11.10
N ASP A 64 -5.99 20.15 11.07
CA ASP A 64 -6.08 19.32 9.87
C ASP A 64 -6.86 20.03 8.75
N SER A 65 -8.01 20.62 9.08
CA SER A 65 -8.83 21.38 8.14
C SER A 65 -8.12 22.63 7.60
N GLU A 66 -7.37 23.34 8.45
CA GLU A 66 -6.58 24.51 8.05
C GLU A 66 -5.44 24.14 7.10
N LEU A 67 -4.72 23.05 7.38
CA LEU A 67 -3.64 22.55 6.55
C LEU A 67 -4.16 22.04 5.21
N LYS A 68 -5.28 21.32 5.22
CA LYS A 68 -5.95 20.86 4.00
C LYS A 68 -6.30 22.03 3.06
N MET A 69 -6.80 23.14 3.61
CA MET A 69 -7.08 24.34 2.81
C MET A 69 -5.82 24.96 2.22
N GLN A 70 -4.74 25.06 2.99
CA GLN A 70 -3.45 25.60 2.50
C GLN A 70 -2.87 24.75 1.37
N VAL A 71 -2.89 23.42 1.51
CA VAL A 71 -2.39 22.51 0.47
C VAL A 71 -3.25 22.59 -0.80
N LYS A 72 -4.57 22.73 -0.64
CA LYS A 72 -5.46 22.97 -1.79
C LYS A 72 -5.10 24.27 -2.53
N MET A 73 -4.81 25.35 -1.80
CA MET A 73 -4.33 26.60 -2.42
C MET A 73 -3.01 26.39 -3.17
N MET A 74 -2.08 25.60 -2.63
CA MET A 74 -0.82 25.27 -3.33
C MET A 74 -1.06 24.54 -4.65
N LEU A 75 -2.01 23.59 -4.68
CA LEU A 75 -2.40 22.88 -5.91
C LEU A 75 -3.02 23.84 -6.94
N ASP A 76 -3.80 24.83 -6.49
CA ASP A 76 -4.42 25.83 -7.37
C ASP A 76 -3.40 26.88 -7.86
N GLU A 77 -2.38 27.21 -7.06
CA GLU A 77 -1.35 28.22 -7.37
C GLU A 77 -0.21 27.69 -8.24
N ALA A 78 0.08 26.39 -8.21
CA ALA A 78 1.12 25.79 -9.03
C ALA A 78 0.78 25.92 -10.53
N VAL A 79 1.59 26.66 -11.27
CA VAL A 79 1.34 26.96 -12.71
C VAL A 79 2.11 26.00 -13.62
N GLU A 80 3.36 25.70 -13.28
CA GLU A 80 4.24 24.87 -14.11
C GLU A 80 3.86 23.39 -13.99
N PRO A 81 3.74 22.64 -15.10
CA PRO A 81 3.33 21.24 -15.07
C PRO A 81 4.25 20.35 -14.23
N LEU A 82 5.56 20.60 -14.24
CA LEU A 82 6.51 19.82 -13.46
C LEU A 82 6.30 20.02 -11.95
N ASP A 83 6.17 21.27 -11.50
CA ASP A 83 5.90 21.60 -10.09
C ASP A 83 4.59 20.96 -9.62
N GLN A 84 3.56 20.95 -10.48
CA GLN A 84 2.30 20.27 -10.21
C GLN A 84 2.49 18.76 -10.04
N LEU A 85 3.26 18.11 -10.92
CA LEU A 85 3.54 16.67 -10.83
C LEU A 85 4.37 16.33 -9.58
N GLU A 86 5.39 17.13 -9.25
CA GLU A 86 6.20 16.95 -8.05
C GLU A 86 5.36 17.10 -6.77
N LEU A 87 4.47 18.10 -6.73
CA LEU A 87 3.54 18.28 -5.61
C LEU A 87 2.59 17.08 -5.48
N ILE A 88 2.03 16.58 -6.59
CA ILE A 88 1.16 15.39 -6.58
C ILE A 88 1.92 14.17 -6.07
N ASP A 89 3.16 13.96 -6.51
CA ASP A 89 4.00 12.85 -6.06
C ASP A 89 4.28 12.93 -4.56
N ASP A 90 4.65 14.11 -4.07
CA ASP A 90 4.85 14.37 -2.64
C ASP A 90 3.59 14.04 -1.84
N LEU A 91 2.41 14.50 -2.28
CA LEU A 91 1.14 14.21 -1.61
C LEU A 91 0.83 12.70 -1.57
N GLN A 92 1.12 11.97 -2.65
CA GLN A 92 0.90 10.53 -2.72
C GLN A 92 1.83 9.78 -1.77
N ARG A 93 3.14 10.09 -1.82
CA ARG A 93 4.16 9.43 -1.01
C ARG A 93 4.05 9.80 0.47
N LEU A 94 3.60 11.01 0.80
CA LEU A 94 3.27 11.41 2.17
C LEU A 94 1.97 10.80 2.69
N GLY A 95 1.19 10.13 1.84
CA GLY A 95 -0.04 9.45 2.23
C GLY A 95 -1.23 10.37 2.49
N ILE A 96 -1.21 11.60 1.96
CA ILE A 96 -2.25 12.63 2.13
C ILE A 96 -3.00 12.96 0.84
N SER A 97 -2.63 12.35 -0.29
CA SER A 97 -3.28 12.55 -1.60
C SER A 97 -4.77 12.21 -1.61
N TYR A 98 -5.24 11.32 -0.73
CA TYR A 98 -6.64 10.91 -0.66
C TYR A 98 -7.58 12.06 -0.28
N HIS A 99 -7.07 13.16 0.26
CA HIS A 99 -7.82 14.38 0.55
C HIS A 99 -8.09 15.27 -0.67
N PHE A 100 -7.36 15.07 -1.76
CA PHE A 100 -7.31 15.96 -2.93
C PHE A 100 -7.55 15.22 -4.26
N GLN A 101 -8.31 14.13 -4.23
CA GLN A 101 -8.50 13.27 -5.40
C GLN A 101 -9.09 14.00 -6.61
N ASP A 102 -10.02 14.94 -6.37
CA ASP A 102 -10.65 15.71 -7.43
C ASP A 102 -9.68 16.70 -8.06
N GLU A 103 -8.90 17.42 -7.24
CA GLU A 103 -7.87 18.36 -7.66
C GLU A 103 -6.78 17.64 -8.47
N ILE A 104 -6.25 16.53 -7.95
CA ILE A 104 -5.22 15.72 -8.62
C ILE A 104 -5.73 15.23 -9.98
N LYS A 105 -6.96 14.72 -10.03
CA LYS A 105 -7.56 14.23 -11.27
C LYS A 105 -7.73 15.35 -12.30
N GLN A 106 -8.14 16.55 -11.87
CA GLN A 106 -8.28 17.70 -12.75
C GLN A 106 -6.93 18.12 -13.34
N ILE A 107 -5.90 18.25 -12.51
CA ILE A 107 -4.54 18.61 -12.94
C ILE A 107 -4.02 17.61 -13.97
N LEU A 108 -4.05 16.30 -13.65
CA LEU A 108 -3.57 15.26 -14.54
C LEU A 108 -4.35 15.20 -15.86
N THR A 109 -5.66 15.46 -15.83
CA THR A 109 -6.47 15.55 -17.06
C THR A 109 -6.02 16.70 -17.96
N ILE A 110 -5.69 17.86 -17.38
CA ILE A 110 -5.19 19.02 -18.13
C ILE A 110 -3.83 18.70 -18.74
N ILE A 111 -2.91 18.11 -17.96
CA ILE A 111 -1.57 17.71 -18.42
C ILE A 111 -1.67 16.73 -19.60
N ASN A 112 -2.43 15.64 -19.45
CA ASN A 112 -2.61 14.64 -20.50
C ASN A 112 -3.23 15.22 -21.79
N LYS A 113 -4.15 16.19 -21.65
CA LYS A 113 -4.76 16.87 -22.80
C LYS A 113 -3.73 17.70 -23.57
N LYS A 114 -2.89 18.48 -22.87
CA LYS A 114 -1.82 19.27 -23.49
C LYS A 114 -0.83 18.37 -24.26
N TYR A 115 -0.46 17.23 -23.67
CA TYR A 115 0.38 16.23 -24.35
C TYR A 115 -0.27 15.74 -25.65
N SER A 116 -1.56 15.39 -25.61
CA SER A 116 -2.30 14.89 -26.77
C SER A 116 -2.41 15.91 -27.90
N GLU A 117 -2.54 17.21 -27.58
CA GLU A 117 -2.73 18.29 -28.56
C GLU A 117 -1.41 18.74 -29.21
N ASN A 118 -0.29 18.71 -28.48
CA ASN A 118 1.00 19.22 -28.96
C ASN A 118 1.88 18.18 -29.68
N HIS A 119 1.53 16.89 -29.60
CA HIS A 119 2.22 15.75 -30.26
C HIS A 119 3.72 15.61 -29.98
N GLU A 120 4.28 16.45 -29.11
CA GLU A 120 5.63 16.32 -28.56
C GLU A 120 5.55 16.57 -27.05
N PRO A 121 6.29 15.80 -26.23
CA PRO A 121 6.51 16.18 -24.85
C PRO A 121 7.20 17.56 -24.84
N GLU A 122 6.54 18.54 -24.25
CA GLU A 122 7.09 19.90 -24.06
C GLU A 122 8.37 19.85 -23.21
N ILE A 123 8.53 18.75 -22.44
CA ILE A 123 9.64 18.51 -21.53
C ILE A 123 10.51 17.35 -22.06
N LYS A 124 11.72 17.66 -22.51
CA LYS A 124 12.71 16.67 -23.01
C LYS A 124 13.57 16.04 -21.91
N ASP A 125 13.18 16.25 -20.67
CA ASP A 125 13.91 15.79 -19.50
C ASP A 125 13.41 14.40 -19.07
N LEU A 126 14.35 13.51 -18.73
CA LEU A 126 14.05 12.12 -18.38
C LEU A 126 13.20 12.06 -17.11
N TYR A 127 13.58 12.85 -16.11
CA TYR A 127 12.87 12.92 -14.84
C TYR A 127 11.41 13.33 -15.00
N ALA A 128 11.16 14.46 -15.67
CA ALA A 128 9.80 14.94 -15.90
C ALA A 128 8.95 13.95 -16.72
N THR A 129 9.52 13.38 -17.78
CA THR A 129 8.80 12.44 -18.65
C THR A 129 8.42 11.17 -17.90
N ALA A 130 9.34 10.61 -17.11
CA ALA A 130 9.09 9.42 -16.31
C ALA A 130 8.08 9.67 -15.19
N LEU A 131 8.16 10.83 -14.53
CA LEU A 131 7.22 11.24 -13.49
C LEU A 131 5.80 11.42 -14.04
N GLU A 132 5.66 12.14 -15.15
CA GLU A 132 4.38 12.34 -15.83
C GLU A 132 3.77 11.00 -16.23
N PHE A 133 4.54 10.14 -16.91
CA PHE A 133 4.11 8.82 -17.32
C PHE A 133 3.61 7.98 -16.13
N ARG A 134 4.39 7.94 -15.03
CA ARG A 134 4.05 7.19 -13.83
C ARG A 134 2.75 7.67 -13.23
N LEU A 135 2.62 8.98 -12.99
CA LEU A 135 1.44 9.55 -12.36
C LEU A 135 0.20 9.38 -13.25
N LEU A 136 0.30 9.62 -14.56
CA LEU A 136 -0.81 9.41 -15.49
C LEU A 136 -1.29 7.96 -15.49
N ARG A 137 -0.39 6.97 -15.58
CA ARG A 137 -0.77 5.56 -15.55
C ARG A 137 -1.35 5.12 -14.21
N GLN A 138 -0.80 5.60 -13.10
CA GLN A 138 -1.34 5.31 -11.74
C GLN A 138 -2.78 5.80 -11.60
N HIS A 139 -3.17 6.87 -12.31
CA HIS A 139 -4.53 7.42 -12.32
C HIS A 139 -5.40 6.91 -13.48
N GLY A 140 -4.95 5.87 -14.19
CA GLY A 140 -5.73 5.17 -15.21
C GLY A 140 -5.76 5.83 -16.59
N PHE A 141 -4.87 6.79 -16.86
CA PHE A 141 -4.69 7.32 -18.20
C PHE A 141 -3.91 6.34 -19.07
N ASN A 142 -4.28 6.25 -20.35
CA ASN A 142 -3.60 5.40 -21.33
C ASN A 142 -2.46 6.18 -21.99
N VAL A 143 -1.23 6.01 -21.48
CA VAL A 143 -0.02 6.64 -22.01
C VAL A 143 0.85 5.57 -22.66
N SER A 144 1.26 5.75 -23.92
CA SER A 144 2.09 4.79 -24.66
C SER A 144 3.53 4.73 -24.12
N GLN A 145 4.14 3.54 -24.12
CA GLN A 145 5.57 3.35 -23.80
C GLN A 145 6.51 4.10 -24.76
N GLU A 146 6.02 4.44 -25.97
CA GLU A 146 6.77 5.13 -27.03
C GLU A 146 7.22 6.53 -26.59
N ILE A 147 6.63 7.10 -25.53
CA ILE A 147 7.09 8.36 -24.93
C ILE A 147 8.57 8.29 -24.52
N PHE A 148 9.09 7.09 -24.22
CA PHE A 148 10.49 6.89 -23.85
C PHE A 148 11.43 6.65 -25.03
N ASP A 149 10.93 6.57 -26.27
CA ASP A 149 11.76 6.28 -27.44
C ASP A 149 12.75 7.41 -27.75
N CYS A 150 12.44 8.65 -27.35
CA CYS A 150 13.35 9.79 -27.49
C CYS A 150 14.62 9.67 -26.63
N PHE A 151 14.63 8.76 -25.64
CA PHE A 151 15.79 8.48 -24.78
C PHE A 151 16.62 7.28 -25.27
N LYS A 152 16.24 6.68 -26.40
CA LYS A 152 16.97 5.57 -27.02
C LYS A 152 17.98 6.07 -28.05
N ASN A 153 18.99 5.24 -28.30
CA ASN A 153 19.99 5.44 -29.34
C ASN A 153 19.54 4.79 -30.67
N GLU A 154 20.34 4.93 -31.72
CA GLU A 154 20.05 4.38 -33.06
C GLU A 154 19.89 2.85 -33.10
N LYS A 155 20.40 2.12 -32.09
CA LYS A 155 20.26 0.66 -31.97
C LYS A 155 18.96 0.25 -31.26
N GLY A 156 18.22 1.20 -30.69
CA GLY A 156 17.01 0.96 -29.90
C GLY A 156 17.25 0.74 -28.41
N ASP A 157 18.49 0.85 -27.93
CA ASP A 157 18.81 0.76 -26.50
C ASP A 157 18.75 2.14 -25.83
N PHE A 158 18.47 2.21 -24.53
CA PHE A 158 18.57 3.46 -23.77
C PHE A 158 19.98 4.07 -23.86
N ASN A 159 20.05 5.39 -24.03
CA ASN A 159 21.31 6.08 -24.20
C ASN A 159 22.16 6.04 -22.90
N PRO A 160 23.40 5.54 -22.92
CA PRO A 160 24.26 5.51 -21.75
C PRO A 160 24.56 6.89 -21.13
N SER A 161 24.34 7.99 -21.86
CA SER A 161 24.50 9.34 -21.31
C SER A 161 23.48 9.68 -20.21
N LEU A 162 22.36 8.94 -20.13
CA LEU A 162 21.31 9.14 -19.11
C LEU A 162 21.79 8.79 -17.70
N CYS A 163 22.85 7.99 -17.58
CA CYS A 163 23.40 7.57 -16.28
C CYS A 163 23.91 8.73 -15.41
N ASN A 164 24.07 9.93 -15.98
CA ASN A 164 24.43 11.12 -15.23
C ASN A 164 23.23 11.76 -14.49
N ASP A 165 22.00 11.47 -14.90
CA ASP A 165 20.76 11.97 -14.29
C ASP A 165 20.17 10.90 -13.35
N ILE A 166 20.67 10.87 -12.11
CA ILE A 166 20.24 9.89 -11.11
C ILE A 166 18.74 10.07 -10.77
N LYS A 167 18.26 11.32 -10.70
CA LYS A 167 16.86 11.62 -10.38
C LYS A 167 15.95 11.07 -11.48
N GLY A 168 16.30 11.29 -12.75
CA GLY A 168 15.57 10.74 -13.89
C GLY A 168 15.67 9.23 -14.01
N MET A 169 16.84 8.65 -13.73
CA MET A 169 17.02 7.19 -13.70
C MET A 169 16.15 6.52 -12.65
N LEU A 170 16.07 7.11 -11.45
CA LEU A 170 15.19 6.62 -10.40
C LEU A 170 13.71 6.72 -10.80
N GLN A 171 13.27 7.83 -11.40
CA GLN A 171 11.88 7.93 -11.86
C GLN A 171 11.57 6.98 -13.02
N LEU A 172 12.50 6.76 -13.94
CA LEU A 172 12.35 5.80 -15.02
C LEU A 172 12.26 4.37 -14.47
N TYR A 173 13.06 4.03 -13.46
CA TYR A 173 12.97 2.77 -12.74
C TYR A 173 11.56 2.58 -12.17
N GLU A 174 11.06 3.56 -11.41
CA GLU A 174 9.72 3.49 -10.79
C GLU A 174 8.59 3.40 -11.83
N ALA A 175 8.68 4.19 -12.90
CA ALA A 175 7.73 4.18 -14.02
C ALA A 175 7.67 2.83 -14.72
N SER A 176 8.80 2.12 -14.84
CA SER A 176 8.89 0.84 -15.54
C SER A 176 8.03 -0.28 -14.92
N PHE A 177 7.69 -0.15 -13.63
CA PHE A 177 6.84 -1.12 -12.92
C PHE A 177 5.34 -0.96 -13.24
N LEU A 178 4.95 0.08 -13.96
CA LEU A 178 3.60 0.23 -14.53
C LEU A 178 3.46 -0.39 -15.93
N SER A 179 4.40 -1.27 -16.29
CA SER A 179 4.35 -2.01 -17.55
C SER A 179 3.22 -3.04 -17.58
N THR A 180 2.70 -3.25 -18.77
CA THR A 180 1.75 -4.31 -19.14
C THR A 180 2.37 -5.27 -20.14
N GLU A 181 1.71 -6.40 -20.41
CA GLU A 181 2.24 -7.42 -21.31
C GLU A 181 2.48 -6.85 -22.73
N GLY A 182 3.67 -7.08 -23.27
CA GLY A 182 4.09 -6.60 -24.59
C GLY A 182 4.82 -5.25 -24.59
N GLU A 183 5.03 -4.64 -23.42
CA GLU A 183 5.73 -3.35 -23.30
C GLU A 183 7.24 -3.48 -23.11
N THR A 184 7.91 -3.93 -24.18
CA THR A 184 9.36 -4.20 -24.20
C THR A 184 10.21 -2.97 -23.86
N THR A 185 9.75 -1.75 -24.14
CA THR A 185 10.49 -0.52 -23.81
C THR A 185 10.61 -0.34 -22.31
N LEU A 186 9.54 -0.62 -21.56
CA LEU A 186 9.53 -0.49 -20.11
C LEU A 186 10.33 -1.63 -19.46
N GLU A 187 10.32 -2.83 -20.04
CA GLU A 187 11.20 -3.93 -19.62
C GLU A 187 12.67 -3.54 -19.79
N MET A 188 13.05 -3.02 -20.96
CA MET A 188 14.41 -2.51 -21.20
C MET A 188 14.77 -1.35 -20.27
N ALA A 189 13.82 -0.45 -19.99
CA ALA A 189 14.04 0.68 -19.07
C ALA A 189 14.35 0.18 -17.66
N ARG A 190 13.65 -0.85 -17.19
CA ARG A 190 13.88 -1.48 -15.89
C ARG A 190 15.25 -2.12 -15.79
N GLU A 191 15.65 -2.89 -16.80
CA GLU A 191 16.97 -3.53 -16.84
C GLU A 191 18.10 -2.51 -16.87
N PHE A 192 17.94 -1.47 -17.71
CA PHE A 192 18.89 -0.38 -17.83
C PHE A 192 19.05 0.38 -16.50
N THR A 193 17.94 0.81 -15.90
CA THR A 193 17.97 1.58 -14.65
C THR A 193 18.47 0.78 -13.47
N MET A 194 18.01 -0.47 -13.30
CA MET A 194 18.46 -1.36 -12.24
C MET A 194 19.98 -1.55 -12.28
N LYS A 195 20.54 -1.80 -13.47
CA LYS A 195 21.98 -1.98 -13.65
C LYS A 195 22.79 -0.75 -13.24
N HIS A 196 22.30 0.44 -13.54
CA HIS A 196 23.04 1.69 -13.33
C HIS A 196 22.81 2.32 -11.96
N LEU A 197 21.67 2.05 -11.31
CA LEU A 197 21.38 2.51 -9.96
C LEU A 197 22.09 1.67 -8.87
N ASP A 198 22.43 0.41 -9.16
CA ASP A 198 23.21 -0.47 -8.28
C ASP A 198 24.71 -0.07 -8.23
N ASP A 199 25.19 0.71 -9.18
CA ASP A 199 26.58 1.19 -9.24
C ASP A 199 26.75 2.47 -8.38
N HIS A 200 26.78 2.29 -7.06
CA HIS A 200 26.66 3.31 -6.00
C HIS A 200 27.77 4.39 -5.89
N GLN A 201 28.61 4.61 -6.90
CA GLN A 201 29.86 5.35 -6.69
C GLN A 201 29.75 6.89 -6.60
N SER A 202 28.57 7.50 -6.74
CA SER A 202 28.49 8.97 -6.88
C SER A 202 27.24 9.65 -6.30
N PHE A 203 26.45 8.99 -5.47
CA PHE A 203 25.19 9.57 -4.97
C PHE A 203 25.40 10.45 -3.74
N ASP A 204 24.65 11.56 -3.66
CA ASP A 204 24.48 12.25 -2.38
C ASP A 204 23.66 11.37 -1.40
N GLN A 205 23.73 11.68 -0.11
CA GLN A 205 23.13 10.85 0.93
C GLN A 205 21.60 10.68 0.75
N TYR A 206 20.90 11.72 0.31
CA TYR A 206 19.45 11.68 0.12
C TYR A 206 19.08 10.81 -1.09
N SER A 207 19.76 11.01 -2.22
CA SER A 207 19.56 10.17 -3.41
C SER A 207 19.91 8.71 -3.16
N ALA A 208 21.00 8.43 -2.44
CA ALA A 208 21.40 7.07 -2.09
C ALA A 208 20.31 6.33 -1.29
N LEU A 209 19.68 7.03 -0.34
CA LEU A 209 18.62 6.48 0.48
C LEU A 209 17.35 6.19 -0.35
N LEU A 210 16.97 7.09 -1.26
CA LEU A 210 15.85 6.86 -2.18
C LEU A 210 16.11 5.68 -3.13
N VAL A 211 17.31 5.60 -3.70
CA VAL A 211 17.69 4.52 -4.63
C VAL A 211 17.69 3.17 -3.93
N HIS A 212 18.29 3.08 -2.73
CA HIS A 212 18.30 1.83 -1.98
C HIS A 212 16.89 1.33 -1.66
N HIS A 213 16.01 2.22 -1.20
CA HIS A 213 14.62 1.88 -0.89
C HIS A 213 13.84 1.41 -2.13
N ALA A 214 14.01 2.10 -3.26
CA ALA A 214 13.37 1.72 -4.53
C ALA A 214 13.85 0.35 -5.04
N LEU A 215 15.15 0.06 -4.94
CA LEU A 215 15.72 -1.22 -5.37
C LEU A 215 15.32 -2.40 -4.48
N GLU A 216 15.00 -2.16 -3.20
CA GLU A 216 14.41 -3.18 -2.32
C GLU A 216 12.97 -3.53 -2.73
N LEU A 217 12.13 -2.50 -2.92
CA LEU A 217 10.77 -2.66 -3.41
C LEU A 217 10.31 -1.38 -4.13
N PRO A 218 9.94 -1.45 -5.41
CA PRO A 218 9.51 -0.27 -6.17
C PRO A 218 8.20 0.30 -5.61
N LEU A 219 8.03 1.62 -5.70
CA LEU A 219 6.87 2.35 -5.16
C LEU A 219 5.54 1.77 -5.63
N HIS A 220 5.44 1.30 -6.88
CA HIS A 220 4.22 0.73 -7.41
C HIS A 220 3.75 -0.54 -6.67
N TRP A 221 4.67 -1.27 -6.03
CA TRP A 221 4.38 -2.49 -5.28
C TRP A 221 4.31 -2.26 -3.76
N THR A 222 4.68 -1.07 -3.30
CA THR A 222 4.71 -0.72 -1.89
C THR A 222 3.32 -0.35 -1.39
N ILE A 223 2.98 -0.80 -0.18
CA ILE A 223 1.71 -0.43 0.47
C ILE A 223 1.76 1.06 0.82
N PRO A 224 0.83 1.90 0.33
CA PRO A 224 0.92 3.35 0.47
C PRO A 224 1.09 3.84 1.91
N ARG A 225 0.46 3.17 2.88
CA ARG A 225 0.56 3.57 4.28
C ARG A 225 1.91 3.22 4.93
N ALA A 226 2.56 2.16 4.46
CA ALA A 226 3.91 1.82 4.89
C ALA A 226 4.93 2.80 4.27
N GLU A 227 4.76 3.11 2.98
CA GLU A 227 5.56 4.15 2.30
C GLU A 227 5.43 5.49 3.02
N ALA A 228 4.21 5.94 3.33
CA ALA A 228 3.99 7.21 4.01
C ALA A 228 4.74 7.34 5.33
N ARG A 229 4.81 6.28 6.14
CA ARG A 229 5.55 6.33 7.41
C ARG A 229 7.03 6.57 7.19
N TRP A 230 7.63 5.88 6.21
CA TRP A 230 9.04 6.02 5.86
C TRP A 230 9.31 7.37 5.19
N PHE A 231 8.50 7.73 4.19
CA PHE A 231 8.69 8.93 3.41
C PHE A 231 8.48 10.22 4.21
N ILE A 232 7.62 10.24 5.25
CA ILE A 232 7.51 11.39 6.16
C ILE A 232 8.86 11.74 6.80
N ASP A 233 9.66 10.73 7.20
CA ASP A 233 10.95 10.97 7.82
C ASP A 233 11.96 11.45 6.77
N VAL A 234 11.99 10.79 5.61
CA VAL A 234 12.88 11.14 4.47
C VAL A 234 12.58 12.52 3.90
N TYR A 235 11.31 12.85 3.71
CA TYR A 235 10.85 14.16 3.24
C TYR A 235 11.30 15.26 4.20
N GLY A 236 11.32 14.99 5.51
CA GLY A 236 11.81 15.93 6.52
C GLY A 236 13.29 16.28 6.42
N GLU A 237 14.09 15.43 5.78
CA GLU A 237 15.52 15.66 5.52
C GLU A 237 15.77 16.34 4.16
N ARG A 238 14.74 16.49 3.33
CA ARG A 238 14.86 17.06 1.99
C ARG A 238 15.19 18.56 2.05
N PRO A 239 16.18 19.07 1.29
CA PRO A 239 16.58 20.48 1.36
C PRO A 239 15.49 21.50 1.03
N ASP A 240 14.58 21.16 0.12
CA ASP A 240 13.46 21.96 -0.37
C ASP A 240 12.10 21.49 0.22
N MET A 241 12.14 20.81 1.37
CA MET A 241 10.97 20.33 2.09
C MET A 241 9.97 21.46 2.37
N ASN A 242 8.69 21.22 2.05
CA ASN A 242 7.62 22.16 2.39
C ASN A 242 7.11 21.87 3.83
N PRO A 243 7.27 22.81 4.78
CA PRO A 243 6.90 22.59 6.18
C PRO A 243 5.40 22.35 6.37
N ILE A 244 4.54 22.91 5.50
CA ILE A 244 3.09 22.72 5.56
C ILE A 244 2.74 21.28 5.17
N LEU A 245 3.38 20.74 4.12
CA LEU A 245 3.17 19.35 3.71
C LEU A 245 3.66 18.38 4.79
N LEU A 246 4.84 18.63 5.37
CA LEU A 246 5.39 17.78 6.43
C LEU A 246 4.52 17.82 7.70
N GLU A 247 4.06 19.00 8.12
CA GLU A 247 3.15 19.15 9.26
C GLU A 247 1.84 18.40 8.99
N PHE A 248 1.26 18.59 7.81
CA PHE A 248 0.00 17.95 7.45
C PHE A 248 0.12 16.43 7.40
N ALA A 249 1.16 15.91 6.77
CA ALA A 249 1.41 14.47 6.70
C ALA A 249 1.57 13.83 8.08
N LYS A 250 2.30 14.47 9.01
CA LYS A 250 2.44 13.99 10.39
C LYS A 250 1.11 14.02 11.15
N LEU A 251 0.36 15.11 11.02
CA LEU A 251 -0.91 15.27 11.69
C LEU A 251 -1.95 14.25 11.20
N ASP A 252 -2.13 14.16 9.88
CA ASP A 252 -2.99 13.18 9.22
C ASP A 252 -2.60 11.75 9.62
N PHE A 253 -1.28 11.45 9.58
CA PHE A 253 -0.79 10.13 9.92
C PHE A 253 -1.23 9.71 11.32
N ASN A 254 -1.11 10.61 12.29
CA ASN A 254 -1.46 10.35 13.68
C ASN A 254 -2.98 10.32 13.93
N ILE A 255 -3.76 11.14 13.22
CA ILE A 255 -5.23 11.11 13.26
C ILE A 255 -5.74 9.75 12.76
N VAL A 256 -5.29 9.31 11.58
CA VAL A 256 -5.68 8.02 11.01
C VAL A 256 -5.16 6.86 11.87
N GLN A 257 -3.96 6.96 12.44
CA GLN A 257 -3.46 5.96 13.39
C GLN A 257 -4.36 5.84 14.64
N ALA A 258 -4.91 6.96 15.13
CA ALA A 258 -5.84 6.94 16.26
C ALA A 258 -7.11 6.15 15.93
N ILE A 259 -7.62 6.28 14.70
CA ILE A 259 -8.77 5.50 14.20
C ILE A 259 -8.41 4.01 14.16
N TYR A 260 -7.25 3.64 13.58
CA TYR A 260 -6.80 2.25 13.54
C TYR A 260 -6.61 1.64 14.94
N GLN A 261 -6.11 2.40 15.91
CA GLN A 261 -6.02 1.92 17.29
C GLN A 261 -7.39 1.64 17.89
N GLN A 262 -8.40 2.45 17.58
CA GLN A 262 -9.76 2.24 18.05
C GLN A 262 -10.40 1.01 17.39
N GLU A 263 -10.25 0.85 16.08
CA GLU A 263 -10.70 -0.34 15.35
C GLU A 263 -10.00 -1.61 15.85
N LEU A 264 -8.69 -1.55 16.11
CA LEU A 264 -7.92 -2.66 16.66
C LEU A 264 -8.42 -3.07 18.06
N LYS A 265 -8.80 -2.11 18.91
CA LYS A 265 -9.43 -2.42 20.20
C LYS A 265 -10.76 -3.11 20.04
N ASP A 266 -11.56 -2.67 19.08
CA ASP A 266 -12.88 -3.25 18.85
C ASP A 266 -12.73 -4.68 18.32
N VAL A 267 -11.87 -4.91 17.32
CA VAL A 267 -11.55 -6.24 16.79
C VAL A 267 -10.98 -7.16 17.88
N SER A 268 -10.03 -6.69 18.70
CA SER A 268 -9.44 -7.51 19.76
C SER A 268 -10.39 -7.88 20.89
N ARG A 269 -11.54 -7.20 21.05
CA ARG A 269 -12.60 -7.65 21.98
C ARG A 269 -13.40 -8.83 21.43
N TYR A 270 -13.42 -9.03 20.12
CA TYR A 270 -14.14 -10.12 19.46
C TYR A 270 -13.30 -11.38 19.25
N ILE A 271 -11.97 -11.28 19.32
CA ILE A 271 -11.00 -12.39 19.16
C ILE A 271 -10.58 -12.90 20.54
#